data_AF-A0A183H178-F1
#
_entry.id   AF-A0A183H178-F1
#
_cell.length_a   1.000
_cell.length_b   1.000
_cell.length_c   1.000
_cell.angle_alpha   90.00
_cell.angle_beta   90.00
_cell.angle_gamma   90.00
#
_symmetry.space_group_name_H-M   'P 1'
#
loop_
_entity.id
_entity.type
_entity.pdbx_description
1 polymer ?
#
loop_
_entity_poly.entity_id
_entity_poly.type
_entity_poly.pdbx_seq_one_letter_code
_entity_poly.pdbx_strand_id
1 'polypeptide(L)'
;RKGPLPDFQDIIPKEDWDKLTAVYQDTNLDNIEKLRRVDEIIDALPDSIRQKIPLSPPFQKLPDHIQQQLQIIHTQRGLTTEQRFRKMKAIVESLPWDMKELINKVHNVIPRVQ
;
A
#
# COMPACT_ATOMS: atom_id res chain seq x y z
N ARG A 1 -5.68 -15.30 6.35
CA ARG A 1 -5.93 -13.84 6.34
C ARG A 1 -4.58 -13.16 6.31
N LYS A 2 -4.31 -12.28 5.33
CA LYS A 2 -3.07 -11.48 5.31
C LYS A 2 -3.28 -10.31 6.27
N GLY A 3 -2.45 -10.18 7.30
CA GLY A 3 -2.46 -9.03 8.22
C GLY A 3 -1.60 -7.87 7.67
N PRO A 4 -1.40 -6.80 8.47
CA PRO A 4 -0.41 -5.79 8.15
C PRO A 4 0.97 -6.43 7.94
N LEU A 5 1.83 -5.81 7.13
CA LEU A 5 3.20 -6.27 6.95
C LEU A 5 3.95 -6.17 8.30
N PRO A 6 4.71 -7.21 8.72
CA PRO A 6 5.42 -7.17 10.00
C PRO A 6 6.31 -5.93 10.17
N ASP A 7 6.98 -5.50 9.09
CA ASP A 7 7.87 -4.33 9.09
C ASP A 7 7.17 -3.02 9.49
N PHE A 8 5.83 -2.95 9.39
CA PHE A 8 5.08 -1.77 9.84
C PHE A 8 5.11 -1.65 11.37
N GLN A 9 5.20 -2.76 12.12
CA GLN A 9 5.09 -2.79 13.57
C GLN A 9 6.18 -1.97 14.27
N ASP A 10 7.39 -1.96 13.72
CA ASP A 10 8.53 -1.21 14.27
C ASP A 10 8.54 0.27 13.84
N ILE A 11 7.69 0.63 12.87
CA ILE A 11 7.67 1.96 12.27
C ILE A 11 6.56 2.82 12.86
N ILE A 12 5.39 2.22 13.08
CA ILE A 12 4.18 2.96 13.47
C ILE A 12 3.92 2.90 14.97
N PRO A 13 3.27 3.93 15.56
CA PRO A 13 2.91 3.92 16.96
C PRO A 13 1.99 2.74 17.29
N LYS A 14 2.14 2.17 18.49
CA LYS A 14 1.35 1.01 18.93
C LYS A 14 -0.16 1.21 18.74
N GLU A 15 -0.66 2.39 19.06
CA GLU A 15 -2.09 2.70 18.91
C GLU A 15 -2.56 2.57 17.45
N ASP A 16 -1.78 3.07 16.49
CA ASP A 16 -2.12 2.99 15.07
C ASP A 16 -1.89 1.59 14.49
N TRP A 17 -0.93 0.83 15.04
CA TRP A 17 -0.77 -0.60 14.76
C TRP A 17 -1.98 -1.43 15.19
N ASP A 18 -2.52 -1.16 16.38
CA ASP A 18 -3.71 -1.84 16.87
C ASP A 18 -4.93 -1.52 15.97
N LYS A 19 -5.07 -0.25 15.53
CA LYS A 19 -6.11 0.15 14.55
C LYS A 19 -5.94 -0.59 13.22
N LEU A 20 -4.74 -0.64 12.67
CA LEU A 20 -4.48 -1.35 11.41
C LEU A 20 -4.81 -2.85 11.55
N THR A 21 -4.35 -3.47 12.63
CA THR A 21 -4.61 -4.88 12.90
C THR A 21 -6.10 -5.17 12.97
N ALA A 22 -6.88 -4.31 13.64
CA ALA A 22 -8.33 -4.43 13.71
C ALA A 22 -8.98 -4.39 12.32
N VAL A 23 -8.56 -3.48 11.43
CA VAL A 23 -9.07 -3.39 10.06
C VAL A 23 -8.83 -4.69 9.27
N TYR A 24 -7.64 -5.28 9.39
CA TYR A 24 -7.35 -6.55 8.69
C TYR A 24 -8.15 -7.73 9.26
N GLN A 25 -8.39 -7.74 10.56
CA GLN A 25 -9.14 -8.78 11.27
C GLN A 25 -10.66 -8.67 11.09
N ASP A 26 -11.19 -7.48 10.81
CA ASP A 26 -12.61 -7.26 10.60
C ASP A 26 -13.14 -8.06 9.41
N THR A 27 -14.11 -8.92 9.67
CA THR A 27 -14.70 -9.84 8.69
C THR A 27 -15.89 -9.24 7.96
N ASN A 28 -16.39 -8.10 8.44
CA ASN A 28 -17.53 -7.40 7.86
C ASN A 28 -17.10 -6.45 6.74
N LEU A 29 -15.80 -6.16 6.62
CA LEU A 29 -15.26 -5.26 5.63
C LEU A 29 -14.84 -5.98 4.36
N ASP A 30 -15.25 -5.44 3.22
CA ASP A 30 -14.70 -5.86 1.94
C ASP A 30 -13.26 -5.33 1.73
N ASN A 31 -12.60 -5.75 0.64
CA ASN A 31 -11.23 -5.35 0.37
C ASN A 31 -11.06 -3.84 0.09
N ILE A 32 -12.06 -3.19 -0.49
CA ILE A 32 -12.04 -1.77 -0.82
C ILE A 32 -12.21 -0.95 0.47
N GLU A 33 -13.13 -1.35 1.33
CA GLU A 33 -13.34 -0.75 2.64
C GLU A 33 -12.11 -0.92 3.55
N LYS A 34 -11.46 -2.09 3.52
CA LYS A 34 -10.18 -2.30 4.22
C LYS A 34 -9.10 -1.39 3.69
N LEU A 35 -8.94 -1.31 2.37
CA LEU A 35 -7.96 -0.43 1.74
C LEU A 35 -8.19 1.02 2.17
N ARG A 36 -9.44 1.49 2.14
CA ARG A 36 -9.80 2.87 2.52
C ARG A 36 -9.48 3.16 3.98
N ARG A 37 -9.82 2.25 4.90
CA ARG A 37 -9.51 2.41 6.34
C ARG A 37 -8.02 2.34 6.63
N VAL A 38 -7.27 1.45 5.97
CA VAL A 38 -5.81 1.41 6.08
C VAL A 38 -5.23 2.74 5.62
N ASP A 39 -5.67 3.25 4.47
CA ASP A 39 -5.22 4.52 3.91
C ASP A 39 -5.49 5.71 4.84
N GLU A 40 -6.67 5.75 5.49
CA GLU A 40 -7.00 6.76 6.50
C GLU A 40 -6.07 6.72 7.71
N ILE A 41 -5.75 5.52 8.22
CA ILE A 41 -4.82 5.37 9.35
C ILE A 41 -3.43 5.86 8.94
N ILE A 42 -2.95 5.48 7.76
CA ILE A 42 -1.65 5.89 7.24
C ILE A 42 -1.59 7.41 6.99
N ASP A 43 -2.68 8.01 6.48
CA ASP A 43 -2.77 9.45 6.28
C ASP A 43 -2.85 10.21 7.61
N ALA A 44 -3.32 9.61 8.70
CA ALA A 44 -3.33 10.24 10.02
C ALA A 44 -1.94 10.29 10.69
N LEU A 45 -0.98 9.48 10.22
CA LEU A 45 0.36 9.42 10.81
C LEU A 45 1.14 10.74 10.62
N PRO A 46 2.03 11.10 11.56
CA PRO A 46 3.00 12.17 11.36
C PRO A 46 3.89 11.93 10.13
N ASP A 47 4.32 13.00 9.46
CA ASP A 47 5.16 12.88 8.26
C ASP A 47 6.46 12.11 8.51
N SER A 48 7.06 12.25 9.69
CA SER A 48 8.28 11.53 10.09
C SER A 48 8.11 10.01 10.17
N ILE A 49 6.87 9.53 10.33
CA ILE A 49 6.51 8.11 10.33
C ILE A 49 6.03 7.71 8.94
N ARG A 50 5.14 8.50 8.34
CA ARG A 50 4.54 8.22 7.04
C ARG A 50 5.59 8.04 5.95
N GLN A 51 6.65 8.85 5.96
CA GLN A 51 7.74 8.74 4.98
C GLN A 51 8.59 7.47 5.13
N LYS A 52 8.50 6.78 6.27
CA LYS A 52 9.23 5.52 6.52
C LYS A 52 8.45 4.28 6.13
N ILE A 53 7.16 4.41 5.80
CA ILE A 53 6.32 3.26 5.46
C ILE A 53 6.86 2.62 4.18
N PRO A 54 7.23 1.33 4.21
CA PRO A 54 7.75 0.66 3.04
C PRO A 54 6.63 0.36 2.04
N LEU A 55 6.98 0.32 0.77
CA LEU A 55 6.12 -0.23 -0.26
C LEU A 55 5.75 -1.69 0.04
N SER A 56 4.63 -2.15 -0.51
CA SER A 56 4.27 -3.56 -0.41
C SER A 56 5.33 -4.46 -1.09
N PRO A 57 5.54 -5.72 -0.60
CA PRO A 57 6.62 -6.58 -1.06
C PRO A 57 6.72 -6.79 -2.58
N PRO A 58 5.62 -6.88 -3.35
CA PRO A 58 5.72 -6.98 -4.81
C PRO A 58 6.41 -5.76 -5.46
N PHE A 59 6.21 -4.56 -4.91
CA PHE A 59 6.81 -3.34 -5.43
C PHE A 59 8.27 -3.17 -5.02
N GLN A 60 8.68 -3.74 -3.88
CA GLN A 60 10.09 -3.75 -3.44
C GLN A 60 11.01 -4.55 -4.38
N LYS A 61 10.45 -5.33 -5.32
CA LYS A 61 11.19 -6.06 -6.36
C LYS A 61 11.48 -5.23 -7.61
N LEU A 62 10.87 -4.05 -7.73
CA LEU A 62 11.04 -3.19 -8.89
C LEU A 62 12.38 -2.44 -8.83
N PRO A 63 12.89 -1.91 -9.95
CA PRO A 63 14.08 -1.06 -9.92
C PRO A 63 13.90 0.16 -9.01
N ASP A 64 14.97 0.62 -8.37
CA ASP A 64 14.94 1.71 -7.37
C ASP A 64 14.21 2.96 -7.84
N HIS A 65 14.42 3.38 -9.10
CA HIS A 65 13.75 4.56 -9.64
C HIS A 65 12.22 4.40 -9.71
N ILE A 66 11.70 3.19 -9.93
CA ILE A 66 10.26 2.90 -9.89
C ILE A 66 9.76 2.84 -8.46
N GLN A 67 10.55 2.22 -7.55
CA GLN A 67 10.22 2.22 -6.12
C GLN A 67 10.09 3.66 -5.59
N GLN A 68 11.01 4.54 -5.96
CA GLN A 68 10.96 5.96 -5.57
C GLN A 68 9.69 6.66 -6.07
N GLN A 69 9.31 6.45 -7.34
CA GLN A 69 8.07 7.03 -7.88
C GLN A 69 6.82 6.52 -7.14
N LEU A 70 6.75 5.22 -6.87
CA LEU A 70 5.67 4.62 -6.10
C LEU A 70 5.63 5.14 -4.66
N GLN A 71 6.80 5.27 -4.01
CA GLN A 71 6.93 5.76 -2.64
C GLN A 71 6.44 7.20 -2.54
N ILE A 72 6.80 8.08 -3.48
CA ILE A 72 6.35 9.47 -3.52
C ILE A 72 4.82 9.54 -3.53
N ILE A 73 4.15 8.74 -4.38
CA ILE A 73 2.69 8.72 -4.45
C ILE A 73 2.08 8.12 -3.19
N HIS A 74 2.66 7.03 -2.69
CA HIS A 74 2.18 6.32 -1.51
C HIS A 74 2.12 7.24 -0.28
N THR A 75 3.13 8.09 -0.11
CA THR A 75 3.27 9.02 1.03
C THR A 75 2.87 10.46 0.70
N GLN A 76 2.23 10.72 -0.45
CA GLN A 76 1.81 12.07 -0.85
C GLN A 76 0.59 12.55 -0.05
N ARG A 77 0.68 13.73 0.58
CA ARG A 77 -0.46 14.36 1.28
C ARG A 77 -1.54 14.82 0.30
N GLY A 78 -2.79 14.84 0.76
CA GLY A 78 -3.91 15.44 0.01
C GLY A 78 -4.44 14.60 -1.15
N LEU A 79 -3.97 13.34 -1.30
CA LEU A 79 -4.58 12.40 -2.23
C LEU A 79 -5.70 11.63 -1.55
N THR A 80 -6.83 11.47 -2.25
CA THR A 80 -7.82 10.45 -1.87
C THR A 80 -7.26 9.05 -2.17
N THR A 81 -7.80 8.03 -1.50
CA THR A 81 -7.47 6.62 -1.77
C THR A 81 -7.55 6.27 -3.26
N GLU A 82 -8.60 6.75 -3.94
CA GLU A 82 -8.80 6.54 -5.37
C GLU A 82 -7.74 7.26 -6.22
N GLN A 83 -7.38 8.50 -5.89
CA GLN A 83 -6.34 9.24 -6.61
C GLN A 83 -4.96 8.58 -6.45
N ARG A 84 -4.63 8.14 -5.23
CA ARG A 84 -3.39 7.42 -4.93
C ARG A 84 -3.33 6.10 -5.69
N PHE A 85 -4.41 5.31 -5.65
CA PHE A 85 -4.52 4.06 -6.40
C PHE A 85 -4.36 4.29 -7.90
N ARG A 86 -5.07 5.26 -8.49
CA ARG A 86 -4.97 5.59 -9.93
C ARG A 86 -3.55 5.97 -10.34
N LYS A 87 -2.88 6.81 -9.54
CA LYS A 87 -1.51 7.25 -9.82
C LYS A 87 -0.51 6.08 -9.75
N MET A 88 -0.61 5.23 -8.71
CA MET A 88 0.25 4.04 -8.61
C MET A 88 -0.03 3.04 -9.73
N LYS A 89 -1.31 2.81 -10.05
CA LYS A 89 -1.73 1.94 -11.15
C LYS A 89 -1.17 2.41 -12.49
N ALA A 90 -1.19 3.72 -12.77
CA ALA A 90 -0.63 4.28 -14.00
C ALA A 90 0.87 4.01 -14.14
N ILE A 91 1.64 4.05 -13.05
CA ILE A 91 3.06 3.63 -13.06
C ILE A 91 3.16 2.14 -13.39
N VAL A 92 2.41 1.30 -12.68
CA VAL A 92 2.48 -0.16 -12.89
C VAL A 92 2.06 -0.55 -14.31
N GLU A 93 1.06 0.11 -14.88
CA GLU A 93 0.58 -0.13 -16.24
C GLU A 93 1.56 0.35 -17.31
N SER A 94 2.38 1.36 -17.03
CA SER A 94 3.43 1.82 -17.96
C SER A 94 4.69 0.96 -17.92
N LEU A 95 4.83 0.08 -16.94
CA LEU A 95 6.01 -0.79 -16.84
C LEU A 95 6.14 -1.76 -18.03
N PRO A 96 7.38 -2.01 -18.48
CA PRO A 96 7.71 -3.12 -19.36
C PRO A 96 7.22 -4.47 -18.82
N TRP A 97 6.98 -5.44 -19.72
CA TRP A 97 6.40 -6.74 -19.35
C TRP A 97 7.28 -7.51 -18.35
N ASP A 98 8.59 -7.54 -18.57
CA ASP A 98 9.58 -8.17 -17.69
C ASP A 98 9.52 -7.60 -16.25
N MET A 99 9.29 -6.30 -16.10
CA MET A 99 9.10 -5.67 -14.79
C MET A 99 7.73 -6.01 -14.17
N LYS A 100 6.66 -6.07 -14.98
CA LYS A 100 5.33 -6.50 -14.50
C LYS A 100 5.36 -7.94 -13.98
N GLU A 101 6.17 -8.80 -14.60
CA GLU A 101 6.35 -10.19 -14.16
C GLU A 101 6.98 -10.30 -12.76
N LEU A 102 7.82 -9.34 -12.34
CA LEU A 102 8.38 -9.29 -10.99
C LEU A 102 7.28 -9.13 -9.92
N ILE A 103 6.22 -8.39 -10.26
CA ILE A 103 5.07 -8.10 -9.39
C ILE A 103 4.04 -9.25 -9.45
N ASN A 104 3.76 -9.76 -10.65
CA ASN A 104 2.76 -10.82 -10.89
C ASN A 104 3.10 -12.16 -10.26
N LYS A 105 4.39 -12.50 -10.15
CA LYS A 105 4.85 -13.71 -9.45
C LYS A 105 4.47 -13.76 -7.97
N VAL A 106 3.86 -12.70 -7.43
CA VAL A 106 3.48 -12.62 -6.00
C VAL A 106 1.97 -12.56 -5.76
N HIS A 107 1.06 -12.30 -6.72
CA HIS A 107 -0.30 -11.97 -6.29
C HIS A 107 -1.52 -12.25 -7.18
N ASN A 108 -2.43 -13.03 -6.59
CA ASN A 108 -3.88 -12.89 -6.64
C ASN A 108 -4.35 -11.85 -5.58
N VAL A 109 -3.99 -10.54 -5.69
CA VAL A 109 -4.66 -9.44 -4.92
C VAL A 109 -5.06 -8.23 -5.75
N ILE A 110 -5.06 -8.30 -7.07
CA ILE A 110 -5.78 -7.27 -7.82
C ILE A 110 -7.23 -7.75 -7.91
N PRO A 111 -8.20 -7.14 -7.21
CA PRO A 111 -9.60 -7.40 -7.54
C PRO A 111 -9.76 -7.03 -9.02
N ARG A 112 -10.08 -8.03 -9.84
CA ARG A 112 -10.52 -7.79 -11.22
C ARG A 112 -11.81 -7.00 -11.11
N VAL A 113 -11.73 -5.71 -11.38
CA VAL A 113 -12.92 -4.92 -11.69
C VAL A 113 -13.34 -5.39 -13.08
N GLN A 114 -14.45 -6.13 -13.14
CA GLN A 114 -15.17 -6.39 -14.39
C GLN A 114 -15.92 -5.14 -14.80
#